data_AF-A0A2R6ME81-F1
#
_entry.id   AF-A0A2R6ME81-F1
#
_cell.length_a   1.000
_cell.length_b   1.000
_cell.length_c   1.000
_cell.angle_alpha   90.00
_cell.angle_beta   90.00
_cell.angle_gamma   90.00
#
_symmetry.space_group_name_H-M   'P 1'
#
loop_
_entity.id
_entity.type
_entity.pdbx_description
1 polymer ?
#
loop_
_entity_poly.entity_id
_entity_poly.type
_entity_poly.pdbx_seq_one_letter_code
_entity_poly.pdbx_strand_id
1 'polypeptide(L)'
;MTRPRLYTSSKQAVGLVAFVLFGVFAAIFLTAEFADPATYAGNTGSIIEGIGYAMFSLDAGPFAERTDGFLIAFEILDLALLAALAGAVMLGKRDSTEGES
;
A
#
# COMPACT_ATOMS: atom_id res chain seq x y z
N MET A 1 25.74 25.04 49.71
CA MET A 1 25.38 23.75 49.08
C MET A 1 23.88 23.73 48.83
N THR A 2 23.45 24.01 47.61
CA THR A 2 22.04 24.01 47.24
C THR A 2 21.60 22.56 47.00
N ARG A 3 20.77 22.00 47.90
CA ARG A 3 20.22 20.65 47.69
C ARG A 3 19.11 20.72 46.64
N PRO A 4 19.14 19.87 45.59
CA PRO A 4 18.07 19.81 44.60
C PRO A 4 16.76 19.42 45.30
N ARG A 5 15.73 20.26 45.16
CA ARG A 5 14.37 19.96 45.63
C ARG A 5 13.58 19.44 44.46
N LEU A 6 13.04 18.23 44.59
CA LEU A 6 12.09 17.69 43.61
C LEU A 6 10.90 18.66 43.53
N TYR A 7 10.64 19.18 42.34
CA TYR A 7 9.54 20.08 42.06
C TYR A 7 8.23 19.28 42.09
N THR A 8 7.65 19.11 43.27
CA THR A 8 6.31 18.56 43.47
C THR A 8 5.31 19.60 42.98
N SER A 9 4.89 19.43 41.74
CA SER A 9 3.83 20.18 41.07
C SER A 9 2.94 19.16 40.36
N SER A 10 1.78 19.60 39.87
CA SER A 10 0.79 18.83 39.07
C SER A 10 1.42 17.85 38.04
N LYS A 11 2.63 18.16 37.54
CA LYS A 11 3.46 17.29 36.69
C LYS A 11 3.76 15.89 37.27
N GLN A 12 3.87 15.73 38.58
CA GLN A 12 4.06 14.41 39.21
C GLN A 12 2.79 13.55 39.13
N ALA A 13 1.61 14.16 39.30
CA ALA A 13 0.34 13.48 39.09
C ALA A 13 0.18 13.05 37.63
N VAL A 14 0.59 13.91 36.69
CA VAL A 14 0.61 13.59 35.25
C VAL A 14 1.54 12.40 34.96
N GLY A 15 2.73 12.37 35.55
CA GLY A 15 3.67 11.25 35.40
C GLY A 15 3.11 9.93 35.94
N LEU A 16 2.42 9.97 37.09
CA LEU A 16 1.76 8.81 37.67
C LEU A 16 0.63 8.29 36.78
N VAL A 17 -0.21 9.20 36.24
CA VAL A 17 -1.27 8.84 35.29
C VAL A 17 -0.70 8.18 34.03
N ALA A 18 0.38 8.73 33.49
CA ALA A 18 1.07 8.14 32.33
C ALA A 18 1.61 6.73 32.64
N PHE A 19 2.17 6.52 33.82
CA PHE A 19 2.67 5.22 34.24
C PHE A 19 1.54 4.18 34.39
N VAL A 20 0.40 4.60 34.95
CA VAL A 20 -0.79 3.75 35.03
C VAL A 20 -1.30 3.39 33.63
N LEU A 21 -1.42 4.37 32.74
CA LEU A 21 -1.85 4.13 31.36
C LEU A 21 -0.90 3.19 30.60
N PHE A 22 0.41 3.35 30.81
CA PHE A 22 1.41 2.45 30.27
C PHE A 22 1.21 1.01 30.78
N GLY A 23 0.98 0.85 32.09
CA GLY A 23 0.68 -0.46 32.67
C GLY A 23 -0.57 -1.11 32.08
N VAL A 24 -1.63 -0.33 31.82
CA VAL A 24 -2.85 -0.81 31.15
C VAL A 24 -2.54 -1.28 29.73
N PHE A 25 -1.80 -0.49 28.93
CA PHE A 25 -1.42 -0.92 27.58
C PHE A 25 -0.52 -2.16 27.59
N ALA A 26 0.45 -2.22 28.50
CA ALA A 26 1.31 -3.40 28.65
C ALA A 26 0.48 -4.64 28.98
N ALA A 27 -0.46 -4.53 29.93
CA ALA A 27 -1.37 -5.63 30.27
C ALA A 27 -2.19 -6.07 29.05
N ILE A 28 -2.84 -5.12 28.34
CA ILE A 28 -3.61 -5.42 27.12
C ILE A 28 -2.74 -6.12 26.09
N PHE A 29 -1.54 -5.62 25.79
CA PHE A 29 -0.68 -6.25 24.77
C PHE A 29 -0.18 -7.64 25.17
N LEU A 30 0.04 -7.90 26.47
CA LEU A 30 0.46 -9.22 26.93
C LEU A 30 -0.70 -10.23 26.98
N THR A 31 -1.93 -9.77 27.24
CA THR A 31 -3.10 -10.64 27.38
C THR A 31 -4.00 -10.68 26.15
N ALA A 32 -3.77 -9.81 25.18
CA ALA A 32 -4.56 -9.79 23.95
C ALA A 32 -4.26 -11.05 23.14
N GLU A 33 -5.31 -11.85 22.94
CA GLU A 33 -5.32 -12.90 21.95
C GLU A 33 -5.77 -12.29 20.62
N PHE A 34 -4.89 -12.28 19.63
CA PHE A 34 -5.27 -11.96 18.26
C PHE A 34 -5.76 -13.24 17.60
N ALA A 35 -6.91 -13.18 16.95
CA ALA A 35 -7.30 -14.22 16.00
C ALA A 35 -6.25 -14.29 14.88
N ASP A 36 -6.22 -15.40 14.13
CA ASP A 36 -5.36 -15.49 12.95
C ASP A 36 -5.56 -14.25 12.07
N PRO A 37 -4.47 -13.64 11.58
CA PRO A 37 -4.58 -12.45 10.75
C PRO A 37 -5.53 -12.74 9.60
N ALA A 38 -6.65 -12.03 9.57
CA ALA A 38 -7.64 -12.13 8.51
C ALA A 38 -7.05 -11.52 7.23
N THR A 39 -6.22 -12.27 6.53
CA THR A 39 -5.87 -11.97 5.14
C THR A 39 -7.10 -12.18 4.27
N TYR A 40 -7.12 -11.52 3.10
CA TYR A 40 -8.23 -11.62 2.15
C TYR A 40 -8.59 -13.10 1.92
N ALA A 41 -9.78 -13.50 2.39
CA ALA A 41 -10.34 -14.84 2.29
C ALA A 41 -9.52 -16.01 2.90
N GLY A 42 -8.70 -15.78 3.94
CA GLY A 42 -7.92 -16.85 4.59
C GLY A 42 -6.84 -17.44 3.67
N ASN A 43 -6.46 -16.70 2.63
CA ASN A 43 -5.53 -17.16 1.63
C ASN A 43 -4.09 -16.74 1.98
N THR A 44 -3.17 -17.70 1.90
CA THR A 44 -1.71 -17.47 2.01
C THR A 44 -1.09 -17.04 0.67
N GLY A 45 -1.87 -17.05 -0.41
CA GLY A 45 -1.40 -16.71 -1.75
C GLY A 45 -1.09 -15.23 -1.96
N SER A 46 -0.17 -14.94 -2.89
CA SER A 46 0.21 -13.58 -3.23
C SER A 46 -0.94 -12.83 -3.91
N ILE A 47 -1.31 -11.66 -3.37
CA ILE A 47 -2.32 -10.78 -3.98
C ILE A 47 -1.83 -10.28 -5.34
N ILE A 48 -0.52 -10.00 -5.47
CA ILE A 48 0.09 -9.53 -6.72
C ILE A 48 -0.03 -10.60 -7.81
N GLU A 49 0.18 -11.87 -7.44
CA GLU A 49 0.01 -13.01 -8.34
C GLU A 49 -1.44 -13.15 -8.79
N GLY A 50 -2.39 -13.03 -7.86
CA GLY A 50 -3.82 -13.02 -8.15
C GLY A 50 -4.23 -11.93 -9.14
N ILE A 51 -3.74 -10.71 -8.94
CA ILE A 51 -3.98 -9.59 -9.85
C ILE A 51 -3.41 -9.91 -11.24
N GLY A 52 -2.20 -10.47 -11.31
CA GLY A 52 -1.57 -10.86 -12.58
C GLY A 52 -2.40 -11.88 -13.37
N TYR A 53 -2.90 -12.93 -12.70
CA TYR A 53 -3.76 -13.93 -13.36
C TYR A 53 -5.10 -13.33 -13.83
N ALA A 54 -5.74 -12.49 -13.01
CA ALA A 54 -6.98 -11.82 -13.38
C ALA A 54 -6.80 -10.84 -14.57
N MET A 55 -5.67 -10.13 -14.65
CA MET A 55 -5.37 -9.22 -15.76
C MET A 55 -5.36 -9.92 -17.12
N PHE A 56 -4.85 -11.15 -17.18
CA PHE A 56 -4.75 -11.94 -18.41
C PHE A 56 -5.88 -12.98 -18.57
N SER A 57 -6.90 -12.94 -17.71
CA SER A 57 -8.01 -13.90 -17.71
C SER A 57 -7.54 -15.36 -17.66
N LEU A 58 -6.50 -15.63 -16.88
CA LEU A 58 -5.93 -16.96 -16.68
C LEU A 58 -6.63 -17.65 -15.51
N ASP A 59 -7.10 -18.88 -15.74
CA ASP A 59 -7.72 -19.72 -14.71
C ASP A 59 -6.64 -20.39 -13.85
N ALA A 60 -5.92 -19.56 -13.09
CA ALA A 60 -4.82 -19.98 -12.25
C ALA A 60 -4.65 -19.06 -11.04
N GLY A 61 -3.98 -19.58 -10.03
CA GLY A 61 -3.58 -18.83 -8.86
C GLY A 61 -4.63 -18.69 -7.77
N PRO A 62 -4.31 -17.91 -6.72
CA PRO A 62 -4.99 -17.96 -5.44
C PRO A 62 -6.48 -17.54 -5.44
N PHE A 63 -6.95 -16.85 -6.48
CA PHE A 63 -8.27 -16.23 -6.51
C PHE A 63 -9.06 -16.47 -7.80
N ALA A 64 -8.69 -17.49 -8.58
CA ALA A 64 -9.29 -17.79 -9.89
C ALA A 64 -10.83 -17.90 -9.84
N GLU A 65 -11.36 -18.56 -8.80
CA GLU A 65 -12.82 -18.76 -8.66
C GLU A 65 -13.60 -17.52 -8.16
N ARG A 66 -12.92 -16.46 -7.72
CA ARG A 66 -13.53 -15.29 -7.06
C ARG A 66 -13.31 -13.98 -7.79
N THR A 67 -12.62 -14.01 -8.92
CA THR A 67 -12.16 -12.80 -9.62
C THR A 67 -12.56 -12.87 -11.08
N ASP A 68 -13.21 -11.82 -11.57
CA ASP A 68 -13.46 -11.68 -13.00
C ASP A 68 -12.17 -11.33 -13.76
N GLY A 69 -12.10 -11.77 -15.03
CA GLY A 69 -11.00 -11.43 -15.92
C GLY A 69 -11.06 -9.98 -16.40
N PHE A 70 -9.89 -9.32 -16.47
CA PHE A 70 -9.75 -7.92 -16.91
C PHE A 70 -9.05 -7.78 -18.27
N LEU A 71 -9.01 -8.85 -19.08
CA LEU A 71 -8.26 -8.88 -20.34
C LEU A 71 -8.67 -7.76 -21.31
N ILE A 72 -9.96 -7.47 -21.41
CA ILE A 72 -10.46 -6.39 -22.28
C ILE A 72 -9.96 -5.02 -21.80
N ALA A 73 -9.95 -4.78 -20.50
CA ALA A 73 -9.44 -3.53 -19.94
C ALA A 73 -7.93 -3.40 -20.18
N PHE A 74 -7.19 -4.49 -20.03
CA PHE A 74 -5.75 -4.54 -20.35
C PHE A 74 -5.48 -4.16 -21.81
N GLU A 75 -6.23 -4.74 -22.75
CA GLU A 75 -6.08 -4.46 -24.18
C GLU A 75 -6.43 -3.00 -24.53
N ILE A 76 -7.48 -2.44 -23.94
CA ILE A 76 -7.84 -1.03 -24.14
C ILE A 76 -6.70 -0.10 -23.67
N LEU A 77 -6.07 -0.43 -22.53
CA LEU A 77 -4.94 0.32 -22.02
C LEU A 77 -3.72 0.20 -22.94
N ASP A 78 -3.43 -0.98 -23.48
CA ASP A 78 -2.34 -1.17 -24.45
C ASP A 78 -2.56 -0.28 -25.67
N LEU A 79 -3.75 -0.33 -26.27
CA LEU A 79 -4.09 0.52 -27.42
C LEU A 79 -3.99 2.01 -27.09
N ALA A 80 -4.46 2.43 -25.92
CA ALA A 80 -4.38 3.83 -25.49
C ALA A 80 -2.93 4.28 -25.31
N LEU A 81 -2.09 3.44 -24.67
CA LEU A 81 -0.67 3.71 -24.46
C LEU A 81 0.10 3.73 -25.80
N LEU A 82 -0.20 2.80 -26.70
CA LEU A 82 0.38 2.75 -28.04
C LEU A 82 0.02 3.99 -28.86
N ALA A 83 -1.25 4.41 -28.83
CA ALA A 83 -1.70 5.62 -29.52
C ALA A 83 -1.04 6.88 -28.93
N ALA A 84 -0.95 6.96 -27.60
CA ALA A 84 -0.27 8.06 -26.92
C ALA A 84 1.23 8.11 -27.26
N LEU A 85 1.90 6.96 -27.29
CA LEU A 85 3.30 6.83 -27.69
C LEU A 85 3.50 7.26 -29.15
N ALA A 86 2.67 6.75 -30.07
CA ALA A 86 2.72 7.13 -31.48
C ALA A 86 2.50 8.65 -31.66
N GLY A 87 1.51 9.22 -30.97
CA GLY A 87 1.25 10.66 -30.96
C GLY A 87 2.42 11.47 -30.40
N ALA A 88 3.01 11.04 -29.29
CA ALA A 88 4.17 11.67 -28.69
C ALA A 88 5.39 11.63 -29.62
N VAL A 89 5.62 10.51 -30.30
CA VAL A 89 6.71 10.37 -31.29
C VAL A 89 6.45 11.26 -32.50
N MET A 90 5.24 11.27 -33.06
CA MET A 90 4.90 12.13 -34.20
C MET A 90 5.06 13.62 -33.86
N LEU A 91 4.65 14.03 -32.66
CA LEU A 91 4.76 15.42 -32.20
C LEU A 91 6.19 15.82 -31.80
N GLY A 92 6.97 14.85 -31.29
CA GLY A 92 8.35 15.06 -30.88
C GLY A 92 9.35 15.10 -32.03
N LYS A 93 8.99 14.54 -33.19
CA LYS A 93 9.80 14.64 -34.41
C LYS A 93 9.78 16.09 -34.90
N ARG A 94 10.97 16.69 -34.98
CA ARG A 94 11.17 17.96 -35.68
C ARG A 94 11.45 17.65 -37.14
N ASP A 95 10.83 18.40 -38.03
CA ASP A 95 11.17 18.31 -39.44
C ASP A 95 12.58 18.90 -39.63
N SER A 96 13.53 18.04 -39.96
CA SER A 96 14.86 18.43 -40.43
C SER A 96 14.76 18.83 -41.90
N THR A 97 13.94 19.82 -42.22
CA THR A 97 13.91 20.46 -43.55
C THR A 97 14.67 21.77 -43.46
N GLU A 98 15.99 21.65 -43.30
CA GLU A 98 16.95 22.71 -43.55
C GLU A 98 17.54 22.50 -44.95
N GLY A 99 17.17 23.41 -45.87
CA GLY A 99 18.02 23.79 -47.00
C GLY A 99 17.91 22.98 -48.30
N GLU A 100 16.81 23.15 -49.03
CA GLU A 100 16.88 23.13 -50.50
C GLU A 100 16.85 24.60 -50.96
N SER A 101 18.05 25.15 -51.21
CA SER A 101 18.29 26.46 -51.84
C SER A 101 19.15 26.26 -53.08
#